data_AF-A0A662J773-F1
#
_entry.id   AF-A0A662J773-F1
#
_cell.length_a   1.000
_cell.length_b   1.000
_cell.length_c   1.000
_cell.angle_alpha   90.00
_cell.angle_beta   90.00
_cell.angle_gamma   90.00
#
_symmetry.space_group_name_H-M   'P 1'
#
loop_
_entity.id
_entity.type
_entity.pdbx_description
1 polymer ?
#
loop_
_entity_poly.entity_id
_entity_poly.type
_entity_poly.pdbx_seq_one_letter_code
_entity_poly.pdbx_strand_id
1 'polypeptide(L)'
;MLSLKRGKSVIFMMNNSTRDMLSYLIRLRDPGISIKSVRHILTSAYATALFLHKRNMAKVYVVGESGLVSELLAQGIRVVNEHF
;
A
#
# COMPACT_ATOMS: atom_id res chain seq x y z
N MET A 1 6.65 9.28 12.98
CA MET A 1 6.10 10.56 12.47
C MET A 1 7.18 11.37 11.81
N LEU A 2 7.05 11.66 10.51
CA LEU A 2 7.82 12.74 9.88
C LEU A 2 7.26 14.04 10.44
N SER A 3 8.00 14.64 11.38
CA SER A 3 7.68 15.96 11.88
C SER A 3 8.41 16.95 10.98
N LEU A 4 7.69 17.58 10.04
CA LEU A 4 8.17 18.83 9.46
C LEU A 4 8.30 19.86 10.60
N LYS A 5 9.17 20.86 10.47
CA LYS A 5 9.51 21.88 11.51
C LYS A 5 8.32 22.65 12.15
N ARG A 6 7.08 22.34 11.77
CA ARG A 6 5.83 22.99 12.21
C ARG A 6 4.82 22.04 12.86
N GLY A 7 5.24 20.87 13.35
CA GLY A 7 4.36 19.92 14.05
C GLY A 7 3.31 19.23 13.15
N LYS A 8 3.48 19.29 11.83
CA LYS A 8 2.54 18.69 10.87
C LYS A 8 2.91 17.23 10.59
N SER A 9 1.90 16.37 10.54
CA SER A 9 2.03 14.99 10.06
C SER A 9 1.98 14.93 8.54
N VAL A 10 2.87 14.13 7.95
CA VAL A 10 2.94 13.91 6.49
C VAL A 10 2.64 12.45 6.18
N ILE A 11 1.84 12.25 5.14
CA ILE A 11 1.57 10.96 4.51
C ILE A 11 1.88 11.10 3.01
N PHE A 12 2.65 10.16 2.47
CA PHE A 12 2.92 10.02 1.05
C PHE A 12 1.85 9.13 0.44
N MET A 13 1.16 9.63 -0.58
CA MET A 13 0.14 8.89 -1.31
C MET A 13 0.60 8.61 -2.72
N MET A 14 0.46 7.37 -3.15
CA MET A 14 0.86 6.92 -4.49
C MET A 14 -0.28 6.15 -5.14
N ASN A 15 -0.67 6.58 -6.33
CA ASN A 15 -1.60 5.84 -7.19
C ASN A 15 -0.82 4.90 -8.12
N ASN A 16 -0.06 3.98 -7.51
CA ASN A 16 0.64 2.94 -8.23
C ASN A 16 0.45 1.64 -7.44
N SER A 17 -0.05 0.61 -8.14
CA SER A 17 -0.44 -0.68 -7.57
C SER A 17 0.60 -1.77 -7.80
N THR A 18 1.75 -1.45 -8.37
CA THR A 18 2.81 -2.42 -8.69
C THR A 18 3.69 -2.73 -7.48
N ARG A 19 3.95 -1.74 -6.62
CA ARG A 19 4.91 -1.85 -5.50
C ARG A 19 4.22 -1.78 -4.14
N ASP A 20 4.77 -2.52 -3.19
CA ASP A 20 4.37 -2.46 -1.79
C ASP A 20 4.86 -1.17 -1.09
N MET A 21 4.31 -0.90 0.09
CA MET A 21 4.68 0.28 0.89
C MET A 21 6.15 0.24 1.35
N LEU A 22 6.74 -0.94 1.52
CA LEU A 22 8.13 -1.09 1.96
C LEU A 22 9.12 -0.66 0.88
N SER A 23 8.85 -1.02 -0.37
CA SER A 23 9.61 -0.58 -1.55
C SER A 23 9.62 0.94 -1.66
N TYR A 24 8.50 1.58 -1.38
CA TYR A 24 8.43 3.04 -1.36
C TYR A 24 9.16 3.67 -0.17
N LEU A 25 9.13 3.03 1.00
CA LEU A 25 9.89 3.48 2.16
C LEU A 25 11.39 3.54 1.86
N ILE A 26 11.93 2.50 1.21
CA ILE A 26 13.34 2.44 0.81
C ILE A 26 13.64 3.55 -0.20
N ARG A 27 12.88 3.60 -1.31
CA ARG A 27 13.10 4.60 -2.37
C ARG A 27 13.01 6.05 -1.91
N LEU A 28 12.16 6.35 -0.93
CA LEU A 28 12.05 7.70 -0.37
C LEU A 28 13.21 8.01 0.59
N ARG A 29 13.77 6.99 1.26
CA ARG A 29 14.94 7.17 2.13
C ARG A 29 16.22 7.39 1.34
N ASP A 30 16.36 6.79 0.15
CA ASP A 30 17.55 6.92 -0.70
C ASP A 30 17.99 8.38 -0.94
N PRO A 31 17.10 9.32 -1.30
CA PRO A 31 17.45 10.74 -1.43
C PRO A 31 17.50 11.52 -0.09
N GLY A 32 17.42 10.84 1.05
CA GLY A 32 17.53 11.45 2.38
C GLY A 32 16.20 11.86 3.04
N ILE A 33 15.04 11.44 2.51
CA ILE A 33 13.76 11.76 3.17
C ILE A 33 13.63 10.93 4.44
N SER A 34 13.51 11.61 5.58
CA SER A 34 13.49 11.01 6.92
C SER A 34 12.18 10.28 7.28
N ILE A 35 11.71 9.34 6.46
CA ILE A 35 10.51 8.54 6.77
C ILE A 35 10.87 7.40 7.72
N LYS A 36 10.23 7.37 8.90
CA LYS A 36 10.50 6.36 9.93
C LYS A 36 9.74 5.04 9.74
N SER A 37 8.60 5.04 9.05
CA SER A 37 7.70 3.88 8.99
C SER A 37 6.85 3.89 7.73
N VAL A 38 6.50 2.69 7.24
CA VAL A 38 5.52 2.46 6.17
C VAL A 38 4.15 3.06 6.48
N ARG A 39 3.81 3.33 7.75
CA ARG A 39 2.57 4.04 8.14
C ARG A 39 2.46 5.46 7.58
N HIS A 40 3.55 6.02 7.08
CA HIS A 40 3.56 7.31 6.38
C HIS A 40 3.35 7.17 4.87
N ILE A 41 3.02 5.98 4.38
CA ILE A 41 2.86 5.68 2.96
C ILE A 41 1.48 5.03 2.78
N LEU A 42 0.75 5.47 1.77
CA LEU A 42 -0.51 4.89 1.34
C LEU A 42 -0.44 4.64 -0.17
N THR A 43 -0.71 3.42 -0.58
CA THR A 43 -0.84 3.05 -2.00
C THR A 43 -2.31 2.85 -2.36
N SER A 44 -2.65 3.03 -3.64
CA SER A 44 -3.99 2.68 -4.13
C SER A 44 -4.30 1.19 -3.97
N ALA A 45 -3.28 0.32 -4.05
CA ALA A 45 -3.40 -1.10 -3.75
C ALA A 45 -3.87 -1.37 -2.31
N TYR A 46 -3.19 -0.79 -1.31
CA TYR A 46 -3.57 -0.91 0.10
C TYR A 46 -4.97 -0.34 0.36
N ALA A 47 -5.27 0.84 -0.21
CA ALA A 47 -6.59 1.46 -0.07
C ALA A 47 -7.70 0.57 -0.64
N THR A 48 -7.46 -0.06 -1.80
CA THR A 48 -8.42 -0.97 -2.45
C THR A 48 -8.63 -2.23 -1.61
N ALA A 49 -7.56 -2.86 -1.12
CA ALA A 49 -7.66 -4.04 -0.28
C ALA A 49 -8.42 -3.76 1.03
N LEU A 50 -8.10 -2.66 1.71
CA LEU A 50 -8.79 -2.24 2.93
C LEU A 50 -10.28 -1.95 2.68
N PHE A 51 -10.60 -1.34 1.54
CA PHE A 51 -11.98 -1.05 1.15
C PHE A 51 -12.80 -2.32 0.91
N LEU A 52 -12.23 -3.31 0.23
CA LEU A 52 -12.88 -4.60 -0.02
C LEU A 52 -13.01 -5.43 1.26
N HIS A 53 -12.00 -5.38 2.14
CA HIS A 53 -12.04 -6.02 3.46
C HIS A 53 -13.20 -5.45 4.30
N LYS A 54 -13.36 -4.13 4.35
CA LYS A 54 -14.48 -3.47 5.04
C LYS A 54 -15.86 -3.84 4.49
N ARG A 55 -15.92 -4.39 3.28
CA ARG A 55 -17.14 -4.91 2.65
C ARG A 55 -17.31 -6.42 2.79
N ASN A 56 -16.47 -7.07 3.59
CA ASN A 56 -16.47 -8.51 3.80
C ASN A 56 -16.33 -9.31 2.49
N MET A 57 -15.55 -8.78 1.54
CA MET A 57 -15.28 -9.50 0.30
C MET A 57 -14.30 -10.65 0.56
N ALA A 58 -14.72 -11.88 0.27
CA ALA A 58 -13.90 -13.07 0.49
C ALA A 58 -13.07 -13.48 -0.74
N LYS A 59 -13.56 -13.17 -1.95
CA LYS A 59 -12.97 -13.61 -3.22
C LYS A 59 -13.04 -12.50 -4.26
N VAL A 60 -11.97 -12.29 -5.02
CA VAL A 60 -11.90 -11.29 -6.08
C VAL A 60 -11.13 -11.79 -7.30
N TYR A 61 -11.59 -11.41 -8.49
CA TYR A 61 -10.81 -11.53 -9.72
C TYR A 61 -9.98 -10.25 -9.87
N VAL A 62 -8.66 -10.38 -10.05
CA VAL A 62 -7.76 -9.22 -10.08
C VAL A 62 -7.36 -8.88 -11.51
N VAL A 63 -7.60 -7.63 -11.91
CA VAL A 63 -6.96 -7.00 -13.07
C VAL A 63 -6.00 -5.95 -12.51
N GLY A 64 -4.71 -6.25 -12.54
CA GLY A 64 -3.71 -5.37 -11.92
C GLY A 64 -2.37 -6.05 -11.74
N GLU A 65 -1.60 -5.54 -10.79
CA GLU A 65 -0.20 -5.90 -10.59
C GLU A 65 0.00 -6.61 -9.24
N SER A 66 1.19 -7.22 -9.06
CA SER A 66 1.54 -8.00 -7.87
C SER A 66 1.40 -7.26 -6.53
N GLY A 67 1.59 -5.94 -6.52
CA GLY A 67 1.37 -5.11 -5.33
C GLY A 67 -0.08 -5.13 -4.84
N LEU A 68 -1.06 -5.07 -5.75
CA LEU A 68 -2.48 -5.20 -5.40
C LEU A 68 -2.80 -6.59 -4.86
N VAL A 69 -2.27 -7.64 -5.50
CA VAL A 69 -2.47 -9.03 -5.06
C VAL A 69 -1.93 -9.24 -3.65
N SER A 70 -0.73 -8.75 -3.38
CA SER A 70 -0.10 -8.85 -2.06
C SER A 70 -0.93 -8.19 -0.97
N GLU A 71 -1.47 -6.99 -1.24
CA GLU A 71 -2.32 -6.26 -0.29
C GLU A 71 -3.67 -6.97 -0.05
N LEU A 72 -4.29 -7.54 -1.10
CA LEU A 72 -5.52 -8.33 -0.98
C LEU A 72 -5.32 -9.57 -0.11
N LEU A 73 -4.25 -10.33 -0.37
CA LEU A 73 -3.90 -11.53 0.39
C LEU A 73 -3.60 -11.18 1.86
N ALA A 74 -2.92 -10.07 2.12
CA ALA A 74 -2.65 -9.57 3.48
C ALA A 74 -3.94 -9.22 4.26
N GLN A 75 -5.03 -8.87 3.57
CA GLN A 75 -6.34 -8.63 4.16
C GLN A 75 -7.21 -9.89 4.26
N GLY A 76 -6.66 -11.07 3.91
CA GLY A 76 -7.38 -12.35 3.90
C GLY A 76 -8.33 -12.54 2.72
N ILE A 77 -8.19 -11.73 1.67
CA ILE A 77 -9.06 -11.80 0.47
C ILE A 77 -8.41 -12.75 -0.54
N ARG A 78 -9.14 -13.79 -0.96
CA ARG A 78 -8.65 -14.76 -1.92
C ARG A 78 -8.71 -14.20 -3.35
N VAL A 79 -7.59 -14.26 -4.05
CA VAL A 79 -7.52 -14.01 -5.49
C VAL A 79 -7.92 -15.29 -6.24
N VAL A 80 -8.79 -15.18 -7.25
CA VAL A 80 -9.38 -16.36 -7.93
C VAL A 80 -8.90 -16.57 -9.36
N ASN A 81 -8.15 -15.64 -9.94
CA ASN A 81 -7.50 -15.86 -11.22
C ASN A 81 -6.11 -16.45 -11.05
N GLU A 82 -5.81 -17.41 -11.91
CA GLU A 82 -4.47 -17.96 -12.09
C GLU A 82 -3.61 -16.85 -12.75
N HIS A 83 -2.34 -16.72 -12.34
CA HIS A 83 -1.32 -15.74 -12.78
C HIS A 83 -0.84 -14.69 -11.76
N PHE A 84 -0.75 -15.00 -10.46
CA PHE A 84 0.08 -14.23 -9.52
C PHE A 84 0.72 -15.11 -8.45
#